data_AF-A0A015JSW5-F1
#
_entry.id   AF-A0A015JSW5-F1
#
_cell.length_a   1.000
_cell.length_b   1.000
_cell.length_c   1.000
_cell.angle_alpha   90.00
_cell.angle_beta   90.00
_cell.angle_gamma   90.00
#
_symmetry.space_group_name_H-M   'P 1'
#
loop_
_entity.id
_entity.type
_entity.pdbx_description
1 polymer ?
#
loop_
_entity_poly.entity_id
_entity_poly.type
_entity_poly.pdbx_seq_one_letter_code
_entity_poly.pdbx_strand_id
1 'polypeptide(L)'
;MQARTGKRVSIPTLWRSLAYCGITRKKLHKAASERNELLRSAFIATIGRYRTDQLVFMDKSSNDERTLMRLYGYSEINSRAIKKVVFVRGKRYTLLPALTEQGIIAVDIMESSCTK
;
A
#
# COMPACT_ATOMS: atom_id res chain seq x y z
N MET A 1 13.18 24.72 -4.85
CA MET A 1 12.72 24.93 -6.25
C MET A 1 13.66 25.81 -7.07
N GLN A 2 14.29 26.82 -6.46
CA GLN A 2 15.27 27.69 -7.15
C GLN A 2 16.41 26.90 -7.83
N ALA A 3 16.87 25.81 -7.20
CA ALA A 3 17.95 24.97 -7.70
C ALA A 3 17.67 24.19 -9.01
N ARG A 4 16.43 24.11 -9.51
CA ARG A 4 16.10 23.37 -10.74
C ARG A 4 15.60 24.24 -11.90
N THR A 5 14.94 25.36 -11.62
CA THR A 5 14.33 26.21 -12.64
C THR A 5 14.84 27.65 -12.62
N GLY A 6 15.74 28.00 -11.69
CA GLY A 6 16.27 29.36 -11.51
C GLY A 6 15.26 30.38 -10.95
N LYS A 7 13.97 30.02 -10.84
CA LYS A 7 12.90 30.93 -10.41
C LYS A 7 12.49 30.66 -8.96
N ARG A 8 12.31 31.73 -8.19
CA ARG A 8 11.72 31.67 -6.85
C ARG A 8 10.22 31.91 -6.97
N VAL A 9 9.44 30.85 -6.80
CA VAL A 9 7.97 30.87 -6.95
C VAL A 9 7.35 30.44 -5.63
N SER A 10 6.30 31.13 -5.20
CA SER A 10 5.55 30.76 -3.99
C SER A 10 4.77 29.45 -4.19
N ILE A 11 4.55 28.71 -3.11
CA ILE A 11 3.80 27.44 -3.13
C ILE A 11 2.39 27.62 -3.72
N PRO A 12 1.62 28.69 -3.40
CA PRO A 12 0.30 28.92 -4.00
C PRO A 12 0.35 29.12 -5.53
N THR A 13 1.40 29.75 -6.05
CA THR A 13 1.56 29.95 -7.50
C THR A 13 1.85 28.63 -8.22
N LEU A 14 2.64 27.74 -7.60
CA LEU A 14 2.86 26.39 -8.12
C LEU A 14 1.55 25.59 -8.16
N TRP A 15 0.76 25.65 -7.10
CA TRP A 15 -0.54 24.98 -7.02
C TRP A 15 -1.51 25.45 -8.10
N ARG A 16 -1.62 26.77 -8.30
CA ARG A 16 -2.44 27.35 -9.37
C ARG A 16 -1.97 26.91 -10.76
N SER A 17 -0.67 26.86 -10.99
CA SER A 17 -0.11 26.39 -12.26
C SER A 17 -0.42 24.91 -12.51
N LEU A 18 -0.29 24.04 -11.50
CA LEU A 18 -0.64 22.63 -11.62
C LEU A 18 -2.14 22.44 -11.91
N ALA A 19 -3.00 23.18 -11.21
CA ALA A 19 -4.44 23.17 -11.44
C ALA A 19 -4.82 23.68 -12.83
N TYR A 20 -4.18 24.75 -13.31
CA TYR A 20 -4.35 25.27 -14.67
C TYR A 20 -3.96 24.23 -15.73
N CYS A 21 -2.89 23.47 -15.50
CA CYS A 21 -2.49 22.36 -16.37
C CYS A 21 -3.35 21.09 -16.18
N GLY A 22 -4.42 21.14 -15.37
CA GLY A 22 -5.28 19.98 -15.10
C GLY A 22 -4.61 18.87 -14.30
N ILE A 23 -3.51 19.16 -13.59
CA ILE A 23 -2.76 18.17 -12.80
C ILE A 23 -3.27 18.19 -11.35
N THR A 24 -3.77 17.04 -10.89
CA THR A 24 -4.35 16.88 -9.54
C THR A 24 -3.55 15.88 -8.72
N ARG A 25 -3.59 16.04 -7.39
CA ARG A 25 -2.97 15.12 -6.44
C ARG A 25 -3.91 13.92 -6.23
N LYS A 26 -3.46 12.71 -6.56
CA LYS A 26 -4.25 11.48 -6.45
C LYS A 26 -3.56 10.46 -5.54
N LYS A 27 -4.36 9.69 -4.80
CA LYS A 27 -3.88 8.51 -4.07
C LYS A 27 -3.50 7.44 -5.09
N LEU A 28 -2.31 6.85 -4.95
CA LEU A 28 -1.89 5.77 -5.85
C LEU A 28 -2.82 4.56 -5.66
N HIS A 29 -3.48 4.13 -6.73
CA HIS A 29 -4.45 3.04 -6.68
C HIS A 29 -3.79 1.72 -7.10
N LYS A 30 -3.64 0.80 -6.15
CA LYS A 30 -3.23 -0.58 -6.38
C LYS A 30 -4.43 -1.47 -6.05
N ALA A 31 -5.07 -2.04 -7.06
CA ALA A 31 -6.09 -3.06 -6.88
C ALA A 31 -5.52 -4.39 -7.36
N ALA A 32 -5.80 -5.47 -6.63
CA ALA A 32 -5.48 -6.81 -7.07
C ALA A 32 -6.41 -7.20 -8.22
N SER A 33 -5.84 -7.69 -9.32
CA SER A 33 -6.61 -8.16 -10.48
C SER A 33 -7.46 -9.39 -10.15
N GLU A 34 -7.09 -10.13 -9.11
CA GLU A 34 -7.73 -11.37 -8.66
C GLU A 34 -8.99 -11.15 -7.79
N ARG A 35 -9.39 -9.88 -7.57
CA ARG A 35 -10.54 -9.57 -6.71
C ARG A 35 -11.82 -10.17 -7.31
N ASN A 36 -12.44 -11.08 -6.58
CA ASN A 36 -13.73 -11.69 -6.91
C ASN A 36 -14.75 -11.46 -5.79
N GLU A 37 -15.80 -10.71 -6.08
CA GLU A 37 -16.81 -10.31 -5.10
C GLU A 37 -17.70 -11.48 -4.66
N LEU A 38 -17.98 -12.42 -5.56
CA LEU A 38 -18.77 -13.60 -5.26
C LEU A 38 -18.04 -14.48 -4.22
N LEU A 39 -16.77 -14.78 -4.47
CA LEU A 39 -15.94 -15.55 -3.53
C LEU A 39 -15.79 -14.83 -2.18
N ARG A 40 -15.67 -13.49 -2.20
CA ARG A 40 -15.61 -12.68 -0.98
C ARG A 40 -16.92 -12.77 -0.18
N SER A 41 -18.08 -12.73 -0.84
CA SER A 41 -19.38 -12.85 -0.18
C SER A 41 -19.59 -14.23 0.45
N ALA A 42 -19.22 -15.29 -0.27
CA ALA A 42 -19.26 -16.67 0.22
C ALA A 42 -18.34 -16.87 1.43
N PHE A 43 -17.13 -16.29 1.39
CA PHE A 43 -16.20 -16.31 2.52
C PHE A 43 -16.78 -15.60 3.75
N ILE A 44 -17.37 -14.41 3.59
CA ILE A 44 -17.99 -13.66 4.70
C ILE A 44 -19.12 -14.47 5.34
N ALA A 45 -19.99 -15.08 4.53
CA ALA A 45 -21.07 -15.93 5.04
C ALA A 45 -20.55 -17.15 5.80
N THR A 46 -19.42 -17.73 5.35
CA THR A 46 -18.79 -18.87 6.01
C THR A 46 -18.16 -18.48 7.34
N ILE A 47 -17.35 -17.42 7.36
CA ILE A 47 -16.61 -17.02 8.57
C ILE A 47 -17.51 -16.40 9.63
N GLY A 48 -18.63 -15.77 9.24
CA GLY A 48 -19.62 -15.21 10.16
C GLY A 48 -20.34 -16.25 11.03
N ARG A 49 -20.13 -17.56 10.79
CA ARG A 49 -20.65 -18.64 11.63
C ARG A 49 -19.85 -18.85 12.92
N TYR A 50 -18.63 -18.32 12.99
CA TYR A 50 -17.75 -18.45 14.14
C TYR A 50 -17.81 -17.19 14.98
N ARG A 51 -17.67 -17.34 16.30
CA ARG A 51 -17.46 -16.18 17.18
C ARG A 51 -16.03 -15.65 17.02
N THR A 52 -15.83 -14.38 17.35
CA THR A 52 -14.52 -13.72 17.22
C THR A 52 -13.44 -14.39 18.09
N ASP A 53 -13.80 -14.91 19.26
CA ASP A 53 -12.91 -15.63 20.18
C ASP A 53 -12.49 -17.02 19.68
N GLN A 54 -13.13 -17.54 18.63
CA GLN A 54 -12.80 -18.82 18.00
C GLN A 54 -11.89 -18.66 16.77
N LEU A 55 -11.55 -17.42 16.39
CA LEU A 55 -10.81 -17.14 15.17
C LEU A 55 -9.36 -16.74 15.46
N VAL A 56 -8.45 -17.36 14.73
CA VAL A 56 -7.04 -16.96 14.66
C VAL A 56 -6.73 -16.58 13.21
N PHE A 57 -6.33 -15.33 13.00
CA PHE A 57 -5.95 -14.81 11.70
C PHE A 57 -4.44 -14.88 11.52
N MET A 58 -3.99 -15.56 10.48
CA MET A 58 -2.59 -15.62 10.11
C MET A 58 -2.43 -14.96 8.74
N ASP A 59 -1.56 -13.97 8.65
CA ASP A 59 -1.23 -13.32 7.38
C ASP A 59 0.28 -13.09 7.26
N LYS A 60 0.78 -13.16 6.03
CA LYS A 60 2.20 -12.96 5.75
C LYS A 60 2.47 -11.50 5.45
N SER A 61 3.00 -10.79 6.44
CA SER A 61 3.53 -9.45 6.23
C SER A 61 5.00 -9.54 5.83
N SER A 62 5.44 -8.70 4.90
CA SER A 62 6.87 -8.60 4.59
C SER A 62 7.32 -7.17 4.74
N ASN A 63 8.31 -6.97 5.61
CA ASN A 63 9.00 -5.70 5.72
C ASN A 63 10.25 -5.75 4.84
N ASP A 64 10.30 -4.83 3.88
CA ASP A 64 11.52 -4.52 3.16
C ASP A 64 11.95 -3.15 3.68
N GLU A 65 13.16 -3.07 4.21
CA GLU A 65 13.76 -1.85 4.81
C GLU A 65 13.75 -0.64 3.86
N ARG A 66 13.37 -0.81 2.58
CA ARG A 66 13.59 0.18 1.52
C ARG A 66 12.39 0.94 0.99
N THR A 67 11.14 0.72 1.43
CA THR A 67 10.00 1.25 0.64
C THR A 67 9.20 2.38 1.29
N LEU A 68 9.83 3.55 1.48
CA LEU A 68 9.13 4.84 1.63
C LEU A 68 8.56 5.30 0.27
N MET A 69 7.65 4.52 -0.30
CA MET A 69 6.89 4.98 -1.47
C MET A 69 5.97 6.13 -1.08
N ARG A 70 5.96 7.18 -1.88
CA ARG A 70 4.95 8.24 -1.73
C ARG A 70 3.57 7.65 -1.98
N LEU A 71 2.67 7.79 -1.01
CA LEU A 71 1.26 7.38 -1.11
C LEU A 71 0.46 8.20 -2.16
N TYR A 72 0.98 9.36 -2.53
CA TYR A 72 0.34 10.31 -3.45
C TYR A 72 1.25 10.61 -4.63
N GLY A 73 0.63 10.70 -5.82
CA GLY A 73 1.24 11.18 -7.05
C GLY A 73 0.44 12.33 -7.66
N TYR A 74 1.00 12.98 -8.67
CA TYR A 74 0.32 13.97 -9.48
C TYR A 74 0.04 13.37 -10.86
N SER A 75 -1.17 13.56 -11.36
CA SER A 75 -1.54 13.20 -12.73
C SER A 75 -2.64 14.10 -13.25
N GLU A 76 -2.82 14.12 -14.56
CA GLU A 76 -3.90 14.85 -15.21
C GLU A 76 -5.28 14.38 -14.70
N ILE A 77 -6.28 15.26 -14.80
CA ILE A 77 -7.69 14.91 -14.55
C ILE A 77 -8.04 13.69 -15.42
N ASN A 78 -8.83 12.76 -14.87
CA ASN A 78 -9.20 11.48 -15.50
C ASN A 78 -8.07 10.46 -15.79
N SER A 79 -6.79 10.74 -15.48
CA SER A 79 -5.70 9.75 -15.59
C SER A 79 -5.25 9.21 -14.23
N ARG A 80 -4.67 8.00 -14.19
CA ARG A 80 -4.12 7.42 -12.94
C ARG A 80 -2.68 7.91 -12.74
N ALA A 81 -2.35 8.37 -11.53
CA ALA A 81 -0.97 8.61 -11.15
C ALA A 81 -0.23 7.27 -11.03
N ILE A 82 0.78 7.05 -11.87
CA ILE A 82 1.59 5.82 -11.90
C ILE A 82 3.05 6.22 -11.67
N LYS A 83 3.71 5.56 -10.71
CA LYS A 83 5.15 5.73 -10.45
C LYS A 83 5.89 4.44 -10.82
N LYS A 84 6.77 4.51 -11.81
CA LYS A 84 7.76 3.45 -12.08
C LYS A 84 8.90 3.58 -11.07
N VAL A 85 9.27 2.48 -10.41
CA VAL A 85 10.36 2.45 -9.42
C VAL A 85 11.34 1.33 -9.77
N VAL A 86 12.60 1.51 -9.37
CA VAL A 86 13.61 0.46 -9.42
C VAL A 86 13.38 -0.49 -8.25
N PHE A 87 13.36 -1.79 -8.52
CA PHE A 87 13.37 -2.81 -7.48
C PHE A 87 14.74 -2.85 -6.83
N VAL A 88 14.86 -2.28 -5.63
CA VAL A 88 16.11 -2.33 -4.86
C VAL A 88 16.06 -3.57 -3.97
N ARG A 89 17.02 -4.50 -4.13
CA ARG A 89 17.11 -5.72 -3.31
C ARG A 89 17.72 -5.37 -1.94
N GLY A 90 16.87 -5.14 -0.94
CA GLY A 90 17.25 -5.06 0.48
C GLY A 90 17.15 -6.40 1.19
N LYS A 91 17.55 -6.43 2.47
CA LYS A 91 17.27 -7.56 3.35
C LYS A 91 15.77 -7.53 3.68
N ARG A 92 15.08 -8.63 3.37
CA ARG A 92 13.62 -8.75 3.52
C ARG A 92 13.33 -9.60 4.74
N TYR A 93 12.55 -9.06 5.67
CA TYR A 93 12.00 -9.84 6.76
C TYR A 93 10.57 -10.23 6.42
N THR A 94 10.25 -11.50 6.59
CA THR A 94 8.89 -11.98 6.53
C THR A 94 8.39 -12.22 7.95
N LEU A 95 7.24 -11.65 8.27
CA LEU A 95 6.54 -11.80 9.53
C LEU A 95 5.31 -12.69 9.29
N LEU A 96 5.13 -13.69 10.14
CA LEU A 96 3.95 -14.54 10.22
C LEU A 96 3.32 -14.40 11.62
N PRO A 97 2.58 -13.32 11.88
CA PRO A 97 1.80 -13.19 13.10
C PRO A 97 0.55 -14.08 13.06
N ALA A 98 0.25 -14.70 14.20
CA ALA A 98 -1.06 -15.24 14.52
C ALA A 98 -1.81 -14.22 15.41
N LEU A 99 -2.94 -13.72 14.93
CA LEU A 99 -3.74 -12.66 15.53
C LEU A 99 -5.07 -13.21 16.04
N THR A 100 -5.48 -12.81 17.22
CA THR A 100 -6.82 -13.04 17.79
C THR A 100 -7.43 -11.71 18.22
N GLU A 101 -8.64 -11.75 18.78
CA GLU A 101 -9.29 -10.56 19.37
C GLU A 101 -8.44 -9.92 20.49
N GLN A 102 -7.62 -10.72 21.19
CA GLN A 102 -6.75 -10.28 22.29
C GLN A 102 -5.39 -9.75 21.81
N GLY A 103 -5.09 -9.84 20.51
CA GLY A 103 -3.85 -9.36 19.91
C GLY A 103 -3.00 -10.47 19.29
N ILE A 104 -1.69 -10.29 19.30
CA ILE A 104 -0.73 -11.23 18.70
C ILE A 104 -0.42 -12.34 19.70
N ILE A 105 -0.76 -13.58 19.36
CA ILE A 105 -0.49 -14.75 20.21
C ILE A 105 0.82 -15.46 19.86
N ALA A 106 1.29 -15.33 18.62
CA ALA A 106 2.56 -15.86 18.15
C ALA A 106 3.07 -15.04 16.97
N VAL A 107 4.39 -14.95 16.81
CA VAL A 107 5.04 -14.36 15.64
C VAL A 107 6.23 -15.20 15.26
N ASP A 108 6.30 -15.57 13.99
CA ASP A 108 7.53 -16.07 13.39
C ASP A 108 8.16 -15.00 12.49
N ILE A 109 9.48 -14.83 12.60
CA ILE A 109 10.25 -13.85 11.84
C ILE A 109 11.33 -14.58 11.08
N MET A 110 11.18 -14.59 9.76
CA MET A 110 12.13 -15.22 8.86
C MET A 110 12.90 -14.15 8.08
N GLU A 111 14.21 -14.29 8.03
CA GLU A 111 15.02 -13.57 7.06
C GLU A 111 14.87 -14.25 5.71
N SER A 112 14.45 -13.50 4.68
CA SER A 112 14.10 -13.95 3.32
C SER A 112 12.68 -14.52 3.14
N SER A 113 12.39 -15.05 1.95
CA SER A 113 11.06 -15.56 1.59
C SER A 113 10.83 -16.93 2.21
N CYS A 114 9.71 -17.12 2.93
CA CYS A 114 9.25 -18.46 3.30
C CYS A 114 9.14 -19.34 2.05
N THR A 115 10.02 -20.32 1.91
CA THR A 115 9.84 -21.44 0.99
C THR A 115 8.77 -22.35 1.57
N LYS A 116 7.82 -22.75 0.72
CA LYS A 116 6.76 -23.70 1.06
C LYS A 116 7.34 -25.08 1.37
#